data_AF-A0A4Y2EZR5-F1
#
_entry.id   AF-A0A4Y2EZR5-F1
#
_cell.length_a   1.000
_cell.length_b   1.000
_cell.length_c   1.000
_cell.angle_alpha   90.00
_cell.angle_beta   90.00
_cell.angle_gamma   90.00
#
_symmetry.space_group_name_H-M   'P 1'
#
loop_
_entity.id
_entity.type
_entity.pdbx_description
1 polymer ?
#
loop_
_entity_poly.entity_id
_entity_poly.type
_entity_poly.pdbx_seq_one_letter_code
_entity_poly.pdbx_strand_id
1 'polypeptide(L)'
;MESRSIKGSIIHNHIANNNLVLLAPLEPTHFQYHHPSSSTLDFGIMKNFSTGNATSINDLSSDHNPVVFDININSNLSCGSKNLNITNWKTFCELIHNSIPGNSKMDSSRNR
;
A
#
# COMPACT_ATOMS: atom_id res chain seq x y z
N MET A 1 25.10 3.08 0.23
CA MET A 1 24.46 4.06 1.14
C MET A 1 23.08 4.34 0.58
N GLU A 2 22.06 3.76 1.20
CA GLU A 2 20.67 3.89 0.78
C GLU A 2 20.21 5.32 1.07
N SER A 3 19.93 6.12 0.05
CA SER A 3 19.49 7.50 0.26
C SER A 3 18.07 7.47 0.83
N ARG A 4 17.94 7.73 2.14
CA ARG A 4 16.64 7.83 2.79
C ARG A 4 15.93 9.10 2.30
N SER A 5 14.96 8.92 1.41
CA SER A 5 14.04 9.98 1.01
C SER A 5 13.25 10.48 2.22
N ILE A 6 13.03 11.81 2.32
CA ILE A 6 12.20 12.44 3.35
C ILE A 6 10.81 11.78 3.41
N LYS A 7 10.24 11.46 2.24
CA LYS A 7 8.94 10.78 2.14
C LYS A 7 8.99 9.37 2.74
N GLY A 8 10.07 8.63 2.47
CA GLY A 8 10.30 7.31 3.05
C GLY A 8 10.39 7.34 4.57
N SER A 9 11.09 8.34 5.12
CA SER A 9 11.18 8.54 6.58
C SER A 9 9.84 8.85 7.22
N ILE A 10 9.00 9.67 6.58
CA ILE A 10 7.65 9.99 7.09
C ILE A 10 6.78 8.74 7.14
N ILE A 11 6.78 7.94 6.06
CA ILE A 11 6.01 6.69 5.97
C ILE A 11 6.52 5.68 7.00
N HIS A 12 7.84 5.49 7.10
CA HIS A 12 8.46 4.61 8.08
C HIS A 12 8.07 4.98 9.51
N ASN A 13 8.15 6.27 9.87
CA ASN A 13 7.79 6.75 11.20
C ASN A 13 6.30 6.54 11.48
N HIS A 14 5.43 6.76 10.50
CA HIS A 14 4.00 6.50 10.67
C HIS A 14 3.71 5.02 10.95
N ILE A 15 4.36 4.11 10.21
CA ILE A 15 4.22 2.66 10.40
C ILE A 15 4.66 2.25 11.81
N ALA A 16 5.86 2.69 12.23
CA ALA A 16 6.41 2.38 13.54
C ALA A 16 5.52 2.92 14.68
N ASN A 17 5.05 4.16 14.57
CA ASN A 17 4.25 4.81 15.62
C ASN A 17 2.83 4.25 15.77
N ASN A 18 2.30 3.58 14.75
CA ASN A 18 0.90 3.09 14.72
C ASN A 18 0.78 1.56 14.83
N ASN A 19 1.88 0.86 15.14
CA ASN A 19 1.94 -0.60 15.21
C ASN A 19 1.40 -1.26 13.91
N LEU A 20 1.89 -0.76 12.78
CA LEU A 20 1.60 -1.28 11.44
C LEU A 20 2.77 -2.15 10.95
N VAL A 21 2.50 -3.00 9.98
CA VAL A 21 3.49 -3.86 9.33
C VAL A 21 3.72 -3.38 7.90
N LEU A 22 4.98 -3.24 7.52
CA LEU A 22 5.42 -2.99 6.14
C LEU A 22 5.68 -4.32 5.45
N LEU A 23 5.12 -4.49 4.25
CA LEU A 23 5.41 -5.61 3.36
C LEU A 23 5.89 -5.04 2.03
N ALA A 24 7.18 -5.19 1.75
CA ALA A 24 7.79 -4.76 0.51
C ALA A 24 8.54 -5.94 -0.12
N PRO A 25 8.52 -6.08 -1.45
CA PRO A 25 9.34 -7.07 -2.12
C PRO A 25 10.81 -6.71 -1.98
N LEU A 26 11.66 -7.74 -1.84
CA LEU A 26 13.11 -7.55 -1.83
C LEU A 26 13.64 -7.11 -3.19
N GLU A 27 12.98 -7.57 -4.26
CA GLU A 27 13.29 -7.18 -5.62
C GLU A 27 12.65 -5.81 -5.97
N PRO A 28 13.32 -4.99 -6.80
CA PRO A 28 12.78 -3.70 -7.21
C PRO A 28 11.43 -3.83 -7.93
N THR A 29 10.59 -2.80 -7.78
CA THR A 29 9.26 -2.75 -8.41
C THR A 29 9.20 -1.76 -9.55
N HIS A 30 10.16 -0.84 -9.65
CA HIS A 30 10.21 0.17 -10.70
C HIS A 30 11.59 0.23 -11.34
N PHE A 31 11.60 0.22 -12.67
CA PHE A 31 12.79 0.22 -13.52
C PHE A 31 12.67 1.33 -14.56
N GLN A 32 13.55 2.33 -14.47
CA GLN A 32 13.53 3.44 -15.43
C GLN A 32 14.04 3.01 -16.81
N TYR A 33 13.37 3.44 -17.87
CA TYR A 33 13.76 3.11 -19.25
C TYR A 33 15.12 3.66 -19.69
N HIS A 34 15.52 4.82 -19.16
CA HIS A 34 16.67 5.58 -19.66
C HIS A 34 17.83 5.67 -18.66
N HIS A 35 17.65 5.17 -17.44
CA HIS A 35 18.68 5.15 -16.40
C HIS A 35 18.66 3.78 -15.71
N PRO A 36 19.83 3.17 -15.44
CA PRO A 36 19.89 1.85 -14.81
C PRO A 36 19.60 1.88 -13.30
N SER A 37 18.72 2.77 -12.85
CA SER A 37 18.29 2.83 -11.46
C SER A 37 17.01 2.04 -11.29
N SER A 38 17.07 1.03 -10.43
CA SER A 38 15.91 0.31 -9.94
C SER A 38 15.56 0.77 -8.53
N SER A 39 14.26 0.77 -8.20
CA SER A 39 13.77 1.18 -6.89
C SER A 39 12.55 0.36 -6.48
N THR A 40 12.40 0.13 -5.18
CA THR A 40 11.17 -0.42 -4.59
C THR A 40 10.30 0.72 -4.11
N LEU A 41 9.24 1.02 -4.87
CA LEU A 41 8.29 2.10 -4.56
C LEU A 41 6.90 1.56 -4.24
N ASP A 42 6.64 0.30 -4.60
CA ASP A 42 5.35 -0.38 -4.43
C ASP A 42 5.45 -1.35 -3.24
N PHE A 43 4.63 -1.13 -2.22
CA PHE A 43 4.63 -1.89 -0.97
C PHE A 43 3.26 -1.86 -0.30
N GLY A 44 2.99 -2.83 0.57
CA GLY A 44 1.80 -2.91 1.40
C GLY A 44 2.05 -2.37 2.81
N ILE A 45 1.05 -1.68 3.38
CA ILE A 45 0.99 -1.33 4.80
C ILE A 45 -0.21 -2.05 5.42
N MET A 46 0.03 -2.81 6.47
CA MET A 46 -0.97 -3.72 7.05
C MET A 46 -1.16 -3.49 8.54
N LYS A 47 -2.38 -3.74 9.03
CA LYS A 47 -2.75 -3.63 10.45
C LYS A 47 -3.39 -4.92 10.93
N ASN A 48 -2.99 -5.40 12.11
CA ASN A 48 -3.49 -6.63 12.72
C ASN A 48 -3.16 -7.92 11.95
N PHE A 49 -2.12 -7.91 11.11
CA PHE A 49 -1.56 -9.10 10.48
C PHE A 49 -0.10 -9.22 10.93
N SER A 50 0.33 -10.41 11.32
CA SER A 50 1.69 -10.61 11.84
C SER A 50 2.67 -11.09 10.78
N THR A 51 2.20 -11.73 9.71
CA THR A 51 3.07 -12.39 8.73
C THR A 51 2.49 -12.33 7.32
N GLY A 52 3.35 -12.03 6.35
CA GLY A 52 3.07 -12.19 4.93
C GLY A 52 4.39 -12.11 4.15
N ASN A 53 4.31 -12.33 2.84
CA ASN A 53 5.41 -12.13 1.91
C ASN A 53 4.96 -11.19 0.79
N ALA A 54 5.92 -10.48 0.20
CA ALA A 54 5.71 -9.66 -0.98
C ALA A 54 6.75 -10.04 -2.03
N THR A 55 6.32 -10.23 -3.27
CA THR A 55 7.19 -10.59 -4.40
C THR A 55 6.91 -9.70 -5.60
N SER A 56 7.98 -9.17 -6.21
CA SER A 56 7.91 -8.41 -7.46
C SER A 56 7.94 -9.41 -8.62
N ILE A 57 7.03 -9.28 -9.59
CA ILE A 57 6.92 -10.19 -10.72
C ILE A 57 7.10 -9.40 -12.02
N ASN A 58 8.05 -9.84 -12.85
CA ASN A 58 8.31 -9.25 -14.17
C ASN A 58 7.43 -9.91 -15.25
N ASP A 59 6.12 -9.66 -15.21
CA ASP A 59 5.13 -10.29 -16.11
C ASP A 59 4.49 -9.30 -17.09
N LEU A 60 4.84 -8.01 -17.03
CA LEU A 60 4.23 -6.95 -17.83
C LEU A 60 5.28 -6.08 -18.52
N SER A 61 4.88 -5.42 -19.62
CA SER A 61 5.74 -4.52 -20.39
C SER A 61 5.85 -3.09 -19.79
N SER A 62 5.40 -2.89 -18.56
CA SER A 62 5.49 -1.59 -17.86
C SER A 62 6.88 -1.42 -17.25
N ASP A 63 7.27 -0.18 -16.98
CA ASP A 63 8.40 0.16 -16.08
C ASP A 63 8.14 -0.22 -14.62
N HIS A 64 6.91 -0.58 -14.26
CA HIS A 64 6.55 -1.13 -12.97
C HIS A 64 6.26 -2.64 -13.06
N ASN A 65 6.92 -3.41 -12.19
CA ASN A 65 6.58 -4.80 -11.95
C ASN A 65 5.40 -4.89 -10.98
N PRO A 66 4.37 -5.70 -11.29
CA PRO A 66 3.36 -6.10 -10.32
C PRO A 66 3.97 -6.66 -9.04
N VAL A 67 3.31 -6.37 -7.90
CA VAL A 67 3.67 -6.95 -6.60
C VAL A 67 2.56 -7.91 -6.15
N VAL A 68 2.93 -9.15 -5.87
CA VAL A 68 2.04 -10.16 -5.29
C VAL A 68 2.28 -10.24 -3.79
N PHE A 69 1.20 -10.20 -3.02
CA PHE A 69 1.20 -10.27 -1.57
C PHE A 69 0.56 -11.57 -1.09
N ASP A 70 1.33 -12.38 -0.37
CA ASP A 70 0.83 -13.57 0.30
C ASP A 70 0.54 -13.22 1.76
N ILE A 71 -0.75 -13.19 2.12
CA ILE A 71 -1.21 -12.78 3.45
C ILE A 71 -1.72 -14.00 4.21
N ASN A 72 -1.12 -14.28 5.37
CA ASN A 72 -1.60 -15.36 6.23
C ASN A 72 -2.73 -14.86 7.15
N ILE A 73 -3.97 -15.14 6.75
CA ILE A 73 -5.18 -14.79 7.51
C ILE A 73 -5.40 -15.65 8.77
N ASN A 74 -4.68 -16.76 8.91
CA ASN A 74 -4.80 -17.69 10.04
C ASN A 74 -3.77 -17.40 11.15
N SER A 75 -2.93 -16.40 10.96
CA SER A 75 -2.01 -15.96 12.00
C SER A 75 -2.84 -15.38 13.16
N ASN A 76 -3.02 -16.18 14.22
CA ASN A 76 -3.72 -15.83 15.44
C ASN A 76 -3.00 -14.70 16.19
N LEU A 77 -3.01 -13.50 15.65
CA LEU A 77 -3.02 -12.32 16.50
C LEU A 77 -4.39 -12.33 17.16
N SER A 78 -4.44 -12.32 18.49
CA SER A 78 -5.70 -12.09 19.21
C SER A 78 -6.18 -10.67 18.86
N CYS A 79 -6.78 -10.50 17.69
CA CYS A 79 -7.51 -9.33 17.32
C CYS A 79 -8.80 -9.43 18.13
N GLY A 80 -8.75 -8.93 19.38
CA GLY A 80 -9.94 -8.90 20.23
C GLY A 80 -11.05 -8.25 19.41
N SER A 81 -12.11 -9.03 19.14
CA SER A 81 -13.25 -8.70 18.27
C SER A 81 -13.36 -7.21 17.97
N LYS A 82 -12.62 -6.75 16.95
CA LYS A 82 -12.77 -5.38 16.50
C LYS A 82 -13.98 -5.40 15.60
N ASN A 83 -15.01 -4.63 15.97
CA ASN A 83 -16.13 -4.36 15.10
C ASN A 83 -15.58 -4.08 13.70
N LEU A 84 -15.98 -4.91 12.73
CA LEU A 84 -15.70 -4.65 11.33
C LEU A 84 -16.44 -3.36 10.99
N ASN A 85 -15.77 -2.23 11.19
CA ASN A 85 -16.28 -0.94 10.76
C ASN A 85 -16.18 -0.95 9.25
N ILE A 86 -17.26 -1.35 8.59
CA ILE A 86 -17.40 -1.25 7.15
C ILE A 86 -17.32 0.24 6.82
N THR A 87 -16.31 0.62 6.03
CA THR A 87 -16.18 1.98 5.53
C THR A 87 -17.41 2.32 4.70
N ASN A 88 -18.13 3.38 5.06
CA ASN A 88 -19.14 3.95 4.18
C ASN A 88 -18.43 4.67 3.02
N TRP A 89 -18.26 3.96 1.90
CA TRP A 89 -17.57 4.46 0.72
C TRP A 89 -18.14 5.76 0.19
N LYS A 90 -19.46 5.96 0.29
CA LYS A 90 -20.11 7.22 -0.13
C LYS A 90 -19.60 8.39 0.69
N THR A 91 -19.63 8.28 2.02
CA THR A 91 -19.16 9.33 2.93
C THR A 91 -17.67 9.59 2.75
N PHE A 92 -16.87 8.55 2.57
CA PHE A 92 -15.43 8.69 2.33
C PHE A 92 -15.15 9.46 1.03
N CYS A 93 -15.80 9.10 -0.08
CA CYS A 93 -15.64 9.80 -1.36
C CYS A 93 -16.07 11.27 -1.27
N GLU A 94 -17.17 11.57 -0.59
CA GLU A 94 -17.63 12.95 -0.36
C GLU A 94 -16.61 13.75 0.46
N LEU A 95 -16.07 13.17 1.53
CA LEU A 95 -15.02 13.81 2.35
C LEU A 95 -13.78 14.12 1.52
N ILE A 96 -13.26 13.15 0.77
CA ILE A 96 -12.06 13.32 -0.04
C ILE A 96 -12.26 14.37 -1.15
N HIS A 97 -13.42 14.38 -1.80
CA HIS A 97 -13.75 15.40 -2.80
C HIS A 97 -13.76 16.81 -2.21
N ASN A 98 -14.34 16.99 -1.03
CA ASN A 98 -14.46 18.30 -0.39
C ASN A 98 -13.16 18.78 0.29
N SER A 99 -12.31 17.84 0.72
CA SER A 99 -11.09 18.16 1.48
C SER A 99 -9.91 18.54 0.60
N ILE A 100 -9.92 18.15 -0.68
CA ILE A 100 -8.80 18.34 -1.61
C ILE A 100 -9.25 19.23 -2.77
N PRO A 101 -8.82 20.51 -2.82
CA PRO A 101 -9.16 21.41 -3.92
C PRO A 101 -8.74 20.83 -5.28
N GLY A 102 -9.67 20.77 -6.23
CA GLY A 102 -9.40 20.29 -7.59
C GLY A 102 -9.52 18.78 -7.78
N ASN A 103 -9.95 18.01 -6.77
CA ASN A 103 -10.15 16.57 -6.91
C ASN A 103 -11.42 16.26 -7.72
N SER A 104 -11.29 15.51 -8.82
CA SER A 104 -12.42 15.12 -9.67
C SER A 104 -13.37 14.17 -8.92
N LYS A 105 -14.69 14.30 -9.15
CA LYS A 105 -15.66 13.36 -8.56
C LYS A 105 -15.39 11.96 -9.11
N MET A 106 -15.14 11.03 -8.21
CA MET A 106 -15.10 9.61 -8.54
C MET A 106 -16.54 9.18 -8.85
N ASP A 107 -16.85 8.89 -10.11
CA ASP A 107 -18.16 8.37 -10.47
C ASP A 107 -18.32 6.97 -9.90
N SER A 108 -19.40 6.75 -9.15
CA SER A 108 -19.71 5.47 -8.49
C SER A 108 -20.58 4.56 -9.36
N SER A 109 -20.56 4.77 -10.68
CA SER A 109 -21.24 3.92 -11.65
C SER A 109 -20.50 2.59 -11.87
N ARG A 110 -20.52 1.72 -10.85
CA ARG A 110 -20.49 0.27 -11.03
C ARG A 110 -21.58 -0.37 -10.17
N ASN A 111 -22.73 -0.55 -10.79
CA ASN A 111 -23.76 -1.47 -10.29
C ASN A 111 -23.28 -2.90 -10.54
N ARG A 112 -23.13 -3.63 -9.44
CA ARG A 112 -22.97 -5.09 -9.26
C ARG A 112 -21.62 -5.70 -9.57
#